data_AF-M4FIC3-F1
#
_entry.id   AF-M4FIC3-F1
#
_cell.length_a   1.000
_cell.length_b   1.000
_cell.length_c   1.000
_cell.angle_alpha   90.00
_cell.angle_beta   90.00
_cell.angle_gamma   90.00
#
_symmetry.space_group_name_H-M   'P 1'
#
loop_
_entity.id
_entity.type
_entity.pdbx_description
1 polymer ?
#
loop_
_entity_poly.entity_id
_entity_poly.type
_entity_poly.pdbx_seq_one_letter_code
_entity_poly.pdbx_strand_id
1 'polypeptide(L)'
;MAMKPQLRIQWLLKLSKIPELTEVPSFSKEAEAYLQAIIDGFNVEAALEVKKIEKVTNHDVKAVEYFLKQKCESHPEFAKVLEGGFLDVTVERQAARIRSMYLKTILRQDIGFFNVETNTGEVVGRMSGDTVLLQDAPWVGKFIQLVSTFVGGFALAFVKGWLRSSSRIIYYVQKVRILDHLSVSDSYTLIIFQS
;
A
#
# COMPACT_ATOMS: atom_id res chain seq x y z
N MET A 1 -10.74 0.32 18.73
CA MET A 1 -10.98 -0.77 19.70
C MET A 1 -9.73 -1.65 19.68
N ALA A 2 -8.74 -1.35 20.52
CA ALA A 2 -7.45 -2.04 20.46
C ALA A 2 -7.62 -3.51 20.89
N MET A 3 -7.37 -4.44 19.98
CA MET A 3 -7.48 -5.87 20.28
C MET A 3 -6.30 -6.30 21.14
N LYS A 4 -6.56 -6.91 22.31
CA LYS A 4 -5.49 -7.40 23.20
C LYS A 4 -4.64 -8.44 22.48
N PRO A 5 -3.29 -8.33 22.47
CA PRO A 5 -2.41 -9.27 21.77
C PRO A 5 -2.65 -10.73 22.16
N GLN A 6 -2.96 -10.98 23.44
CA GLN A 6 -3.34 -12.29 23.99
C GLN A 6 -4.52 -12.94 23.26
N LEU A 7 -5.57 -12.16 22.98
CA LEU A 7 -6.77 -12.65 22.28
C LEU A 7 -6.43 -13.10 20.87
N ARG A 8 -5.48 -12.42 20.23
CA ARG A 8 -5.07 -12.71 18.86
C ARG A 8 -4.21 -13.97 18.78
N ILE A 9 -3.32 -14.19 19.74
CA ILE A 9 -2.54 -15.43 19.85
C ILE A 9 -3.48 -16.62 20.13
N GLN A 10 -4.43 -16.47 21.05
CA GLN A 10 -5.44 -17.51 21.31
C GLN A 10 -6.30 -17.82 20.08
N TRP A 11 -6.63 -16.79 19.30
CA TRP A 11 -7.38 -16.97 18.07
C TRP A 11 -6.56 -17.71 17.01
N LEU A 12 -5.28 -17.39 16.85
CA LEU A 12 -4.36 -18.11 15.98
C LEU A 12 -4.23 -19.59 16.36
N LEU A 13 -4.10 -19.89 17.67
CA LEU A 13 -4.08 -21.26 18.19
C LEU A 13 -5.39 -22.00 17.90
N LYS A 14 -6.54 -21.34 17.99
CA LYS A 14 -7.83 -21.94 17.62
C LYS A 14 -7.94 -22.21 16.13
N LEU A 15 -7.44 -21.31 15.28
CA LEU A 15 -7.45 -21.50 13.83
C LEU A 15 -6.59 -22.68 13.40
N SER A 16 -5.41 -22.86 14.01
CA SER A 16 -4.54 -24.03 13.76
C SER A 16 -5.21 -25.37 14.07
N LYS A 17 -6.28 -25.38 14.86
CA LYS A 17 -7.02 -26.61 15.24
C LYS A 17 -8.19 -26.90 14.30
N ILE A 18 -8.48 -26.02 13.35
CA ILE A 18 -9.57 -26.19 12.37
C ILE A 18 -8.98 -26.82 11.10
N PRO A 19 -9.24 -28.12 10.83
CA PRO A 19 -8.66 -28.83 9.69
C PRO A 19 -9.21 -28.38 8.32
N GLU A 20 -10.30 -27.62 8.31
CA GLU A 20 -10.89 -27.05 7.09
C GLU A 20 -10.07 -25.89 6.50
N LEU A 21 -9.09 -25.37 7.23
CA LEU A 21 -8.29 -24.21 6.84
C LEU A 21 -6.92 -24.64 6.27
N THR A 22 -6.86 -24.93 4.97
CA THR A 22 -5.63 -25.34 4.28
C THR A 22 -4.51 -24.30 4.29
N GLU A 23 -4.85 -23.04 4.62
CA GLU A 23 -3.92 -21.91 4.65
C GLU A 23 -3.11 -21.81 5.96
N VAL A 24 -3.54 -22.47 7.04
CA VAL A 24 -2.78 -22.54 8.31
C VAL A 24 -2.32 -23.97 8.53
N PRO A 25 -1.03 -24.28 8.31
CA PRO A 25 -0.51 -25.57 8.71
C PRO A 25 -0.63 -25.71 10.24
N SER A 26 -0.98 -26.90 10.70
CA SER A 26 -1.05 -27.21 12.13
C SER A 26 0.32 -26.96 12.78
N PHE A 27 0.36 -26.16 13.84
CA PHE A 27 1.59 -25.92 14.59
C PHE A 27 2.06 -27.19 15.32
N SER A 28 3.38 -27.33 15.50
CA SER A 28 3.94 -28.35 16.37
C SER A 28 3.55 -28.12 17.84
N LYS A 29 3.54 -29.17 18.67
CA LYS A 29 3.23 -29.05 20.11
C LYS A 29 4.19 -28.10 20.84
N GLU A 30 5.41 -27.98 20.36
CA GLU A 30 6.45 -27.07 20.87
C GLU A 30 6.10 -25.61 20.56
N ALA A 31 5.68 -25.33 19.33
CA ALA A 31 5.19 -24.02 18.91
C ALA A 31 3.93 -23.57 19.68
N GLU A 32 2.98 -24.48 19.91
CA GLU A 32 1.81 -24.18 20.74
C GLU A 32 2.19 -23.84 22.19
N ALA A 33 3.10 -24.60 22.79
CA ALA A 33 3.58 -24.34 24.15
C ALA A 33 4.32 -23.00 24.26
N TYR A 34 5.10 -22.62 23.24
CA TYR A 34 5.80 -21.35 23.18
C TYR A 34 4.84 -20.15 23.11
N LEU A 35 3.81 -20.24 22.25
CA LEU A 35 2.77 -19.21 22.17
C LEU A 35 1.97 -19.10 23.48
N GLN A 36 1.71 -20.21 24.15
CA GLN A 36 1.04 -20.23 25.45
C GLN A 36 1.90 -19.56 26.53
N ALA A 37 3.22 -19.81 26.54
CA ALA A 37 4.15 -19.14 27.44
C ALA A 37 4.22 -17.62 27.20
N ILE A 38 4.09 -17.15 25.95
CA ILE A 38 4.01 -15.72 25.63
C ILE A 38 2.70 -15.10 26.16
N ILE A 39 1.58 -15.83 26.09
CA ILE A 39 0.31 -15.37 26.63
C ILE A 39 0.40 -15.24 28.17
N ASP A 40 0.97 -16.25 28.82
CA ASP A 40 1.04 -16.32 30.29
C ASP A 40 2.09 -15.36 30.86
N GLY A 41 3.16 -15.09 30.10
CA GLY A 41 4.22 -14.13 30.44
C GLY A 41 3.95 -12.68 30.02
N PHE A 42 2.75 -12.37 29.51
CA PHE A 42 2.44 -11.05 28.96
C PHE A 42 2.39 -9.98 30.07
N ASN A 43 3.45 -9.18 30.20
CA ASN A 43 3.61 -8.13 31.19
C ASN A 43 3.32 -6.72 30.62
N VAL A 44 3.45 -5.69 31.46
CA VAL A 44 3.26 -4.28 31.07
C VAL A 44 4.32 -3.79 30.07
N GLU A 45 5.53 -4.35 30.07
CA GLU A 45 6.61 -4.00 29.14
C GLU A 45 6.29 -4.46 27.71
N ALA A 46 5.76 -5.67 27.54
CA ALA A 46 5.29 -6.16 26.26
C ALA A 46 4.17 -5.26 25.69
N ALA A 47 3.28 -4.74 26.55
CA ALA A 47 2.27 -3.78 26.14
C ALA A 47 2.87 -2.44 25.68
N LEU A 48 3.95 -1.98 26.32
CA LEU A 48 4.68 -0.77 25.92
C LEU A 48 5.43 -0.96 24.59
N GLU A 49 5.99 -2.14 24.33
CA GLU A 49 6.61 -2.48 23.05
C GLU A 49 5.60 -2.44 21.91
N VAL A 50 4.44 -3.09 22.07
CA VAL A 50 3.36 -3.06 21.06
C VAL A 50 2.91 -1.62 20.80
N LYS A 51 2.79 -0.79 21.85
CA LYS A 51 2.39 0.62 21.71
C LYS A 51 3.42 1.48 20.98
N LYS A 52 4.72 1.18 21.11
CA LYS A 52 5.78 1.82 20.33
C LYS A 52 5.65 1.47 18.85
N ILE A 53 5.37 0.20 18.54
CA ILE A 53 5.19 -0.28 17.16
C ILE A 53 3.89 0.28 16.55
N GLU A 54 2.82 0.38 17.33
CA GLU A 54 1.54 0.99 16.92
C GLU A 54 1.72 2.45 16.50
N LYS A 55 2.53 3.22 17.25
CA LYS A 55 2.82 4.61 16.92
C LYS A 55 3.52 4.78 15.57
N VAL A 56 4.31 3.78 15.14
CA VAL A 56 5.04 3.79 13.86
C VAL A 56 4.15 3.28 12.72
N THR A 57 3.37 2.22 12.98
CA THR A 57 2.56 1.55 11.96
C THR A 57 1.19 2.20 11.74
N ASN A 58 0.72 3.01 12.69
CA ASN A 58 -0.62 3.59 12.73
C ASN A 58 -1.75 2.55 12.55
N HIS A 59 -1.45 1.28 12.88
CA HIS A 59 -2.33 0.15 12.65
C HIS A 59 -2.10 -0.88 13.76
N ASP A 60 -3.05 -0.96 14.69
CA ASP A 60 -3.03 -1.85 15.87
C ASP A 60 -2.78 -3.32 15.49
N VAL A 61 -3.39 -3.76 14.38
CA VAL A 61 -3.24 -5.12 13.88
C VAL A 61 -1.83 -5.38 13.34
N LYS A 62 -1.20 -4.45 12.61
CA LYS A 62 0.18 -4.65 12.15
C LYS A 62 1.17 -4.59 13.30
N ALA A 63 0.90 -3.78 14.32
CA ALA A 63 1.76 -3.68 15.48
C ALA A 63 1.94 -5.03 16.21
N VAL A 64 0.85 -5.78 16.37
CA VAL A 64 0.89 -7.12 16.98
C VAL A 64 1.59 -8.13 16.07
N GLU A 65 1.42 -8.03 14.75
CA GLU A 65 2.09 -8.91 13.79
C GLU A 65 3.61 -8.70 13.81
N TYR A 66 4.07 -7.45 13.78
CA TYR A 66 5.49 -7.13 13.89
C TYR A 66 6.08 -7.55 15.24
N PHE A 67 5.33 -7.37 16.33
CA PHE A 67 5.72 -7.84 17.66
C PHE A 67 5.91 -9.37 17.69
N LEU A 68 4.96 -10.12 17.13
CA LEU A 68 5.06 -11.58 17.03
C LEU A 68 6.19 -12.01 16.10
N LYS A 69 6.40 -11.30 14.98
CA LYS A 69 7.52 -11.54 14.07
C LYS A 69 8.86 -11.40 14.79
N GLN A 70 9.04 -10.33 15.57
CA GLN A 70 10.26 -10.09 16.33
C GLN A 70 10.51 -11.18 17.40
N LYS A 71 9.45 -11.68 18.06
CA LYS A 71 9.59 -12.75 19.07
C LYS A 71 9.77 -14.14 18.45
N CYS A 72 9.26 -14.37 17.24
CA CYS A 72 9.23 -15.69 16.59
C CYS A 72 10.29 -15.86 15.48
N GLU A 73 11.26 -14.93 15.35
CA GLU A 73 12.39 -15.05 14.42
C GLU A 73 13.19 -16.35 14.59
N SER A 74 13.16 -16.95 15.78
CA SER A 74 13.87 -18.19 16.12
C SER A 74 13.23 -19.48 15.60
N HIS A 75 12.01 -19.43 15.04
CA HIS A 75 11.24 -20.62 14.64
C HIS A 75 10.75 -20.52 13.19
N PRO A 76 11.25 -21.37 12.27
CA PRO A 76 10.90 -21.30 10.84
C PRO A 76 9.42 -21.65 10.55
N GLU A 77 8.74 -22.37 11.44
CA GLU A 77 7.30 -22.68 11.32
C GLU A 77 6.44 -21.42 11.36
N PHE A 78 6.79 -20.43 12.19
CA PHE A 78 6.07 -19.17 12.30
C PHE A 78 6.40 -18.20 11.17
N ALA A 79 7.61 -18.24 10.64
CA ALA A 79 8.01 -17.40 9.52
C ALA A 79 7.07 -17.58 8.32
N LYS A 80 6.73 -18.83 7.96
CA LYS A 80 5.84 -19.12 6.84
C LYS A 80 4.41 -18.59 7.05
N VAL A 81 3.91 -18.61 8.28
CA VAL A 81 2.55 -18.11 8.62
C VAL A 81 2.52 -16.57 8.70
N LEU A 82 3.62 -15.95 9.15
CA LEU A 82 3.71 -14.50 9.37
C LEU A 82 4.21 -13.72 8.14
N GLU A 83 4.87 -14.37 7.17
CA GLU A 83 5.48 -13.67 6.02
C GLU A 83 4.46 -13.25 4.95
N GLY A 84 3.29 -13.89 4.89
CA GLY A 84 2.31 -13.69 3.82
C GLY A 84 1.20 -12.65 4.07
N GLY A 85 1.25 -11.87 5.16
CA GLY A 85 0.12 -10.99 5.52
C GLY A 85 -1.18 -11.76 5.81
N PHE A 86 -1.06 -13.05 6.14
CA PHE A 86 -2.18 -13.96 6.40
C PHE A 86 -3.07 -13.45 7.54
N LEU A 87 -2.45 -12.89 8.58
CA LEU A 87 -3.18 -12.31 9.72
C LEU A 87 -4.01 -11.08 9.33
N ASP A 88 -3.56 -10.30 8.36
CA ASP A 88 -4.31 -9.15 7.84
C ASP A 88 -5.49 -9.62 6.97
N VAL A 89 -5.24 -10.53 6.03
CA VAL A 89 -6.27 -11.08 5.13
C VAL A 89 -7.37 -11.80 5.92
N THR A 90 -7.01 -12.57 6.95
CA THR A 90 -7.99 -13.27 7.78
C THR A 90 -8.81 -12.33 8.66
N VAL A 91 -8.19 -11.28 9.23
CA VAL A 91 -8.92 -10.25 9.98
C VAL A 91 -9.88 -9.50 9.08
N GLU A 92 -9.47 -9.17 7.86
CA GLU A 92 -10.31 -8.49 6.88
C GLU A 92 -11.54 -9.34 6.49
N ARG A 93 -11.33 -10.64 6.22
CA ARG A 93 -12.42 -11.59 5.94
C ARG A 93 -13.40 -11.71 7.11
N GLN A 94 -12.91 -11.79 8.35
CA GLN A 94 -13.77 -11.85 9.54
C GLN A 94 -14.55 -10.55 9.75
N ALA A 95 -13.90 -9.40 9.59
CA ALA A 95 -14.55 -8.11 9.73
C ALA A 95 -15.63 -7.91 8.66
N ALA A 96 -15.40 -8.35 7.42
CA ALA A 96 -16.41 -8.35 6.37
C ALA A 96 -17.62 -9.24 6.71
N ARG A 97 -17.38 -10.42 7.31
CA ARG A 97 -18.45 -11.35 7.73
C ARG A 97 -19.26 -10.83 8.92
N ILE A 98 -18.60 -10.19 9.88
CA ILE A 98 -19.29 -9.53 11.01
C ILE A 98 -20.13 -8.37 10.48
N ARG A 99 -19.59 -7.53 9.59
CA ARG A 99 -20.34 -6.43 8.97
C ARG A 99 -21.57 -6.91 8.20
N SER A 100 -21.46 -8.01 7.45
CA SER A 100 -22.61 -8.56 6.72
C SER A 100 -23.67 -9.15 7.66
N MET A 101 -23.27 -9.81 8.76
CA MET A 101 -24.20 -10.28 9.79
C MET A 101 -24.86 -9.13 10.57
N TYR A 102 -24.10 -8.09 10.91
CA TYR A 102 -24.60 -6.88 11.54
C TYR A 102 -25.62 -6.16 10.65
N LEU A 103 -25.27 -5.94 9.37
CA LEU A 103 -26.17 -5.34 8.38
C LEU A 103 -27.45 -6.18 8.21
N LYS A 104 -27.33 -7.51 8.11
CA LYS A 104 -28.48 -8.41 8.02
C LYS A 104 -29.36 -8.37 9.27
N THR A 105 -28.78 -8.10 10.44
CA THR A 105 -29.52 -7.99 11.71
C THR A 105 -30.25 -6.65 11.78
N ILE A 106 -29.60 -5.55 11.39
CA ILE A 106 -30.21 -4.22 11.32
C ILE A 106 -31.36 -4.18 10.31
N LEU A 107 -31.19 -4.79 9.13
CA LEU A 107 -32.23 -4.84 8.10
C LEU A 107 -33.44 -5.71 8.50
N ARG A 108 -33.32 -6.50 9.58
CA ARG A 108 -34.42 -7.30 10.15
C ARG A 108 -35.08 -6.63 11.36
N GLN A 109 -34.62 -5.46 11.78
CA GLN A 109 -35.15 -4.73 12.91
C GLN A 109 -36.34 -3.86 12.47
N ASP A 110 -37.43 -3.88 13.26
CA ASP A 110 -38.65 -3.11 12.98
C ASP A 110 -38.38 -1.59 12.95
N ILE A 111 -39.15 -0.88 12.10
CA ILE A 111 -39.10 0.59 11.91
C ILE A 111 -39.23 1.38 13.22
N GLY A 112 -39.81 0.80 14.28
CA GLY A 112 -39.90 1.40 15.61
C GLY A 112 -38.56 1.72 16.26
N PHE A 113 -37.50 0.93 15.98
CA PHE A 113 -36.14 1.20 16.48
C PHE A 113 -35.53 2.44 15.80
N PHE A 114 -35.77 2.59 14.50
CA PHE A 114 -35.27 3.72 13.72
C PHE A 114 -35.94 5.06 14.06
N ASN A 115 -37.17 5.06 14.57
CA ASN A 115 -37.83 6.29 15.00
C ASN A 115 -37.39 6.79 16.39
N VAL A 116 -36.82 5.92 17.23
CA VAL A 116 -36.40 6.27 18.60
C VAL A 116 -34.94 6.76 18.63
N GLU A 117 -34.06 6.18 17.81
CA GLU A 117 -32.64 6.58 17.76
C GLU A 117 -32.31 7.63 16.66
N THR A 118 -33.17 7.81 15.64
CA THR A 118 -32.94 8.80 14.57
C THR A 118 -33.62 10.14 14.85
N ASN A 119 -33.33 10.76 16.00
CA ASN A 119 -33.67 12.18 16.19
C ASN A 119 -32.66 13.03 15.40
N THR A 120 -33.18 13.76 14.41
CA THR A 120 -32.58 14.53 13.30
C THR A 120 -31.47 15.55 13.64
N GLY A 121 -30.93 15.59 14.87
CA GLY A 121 -29.88 16.54 15.28
C GLY A 121 -28.43 16.05 15.14
N GLU A 122 -28.15 14.75 15.32
CA GLU A 122 -26.76 14.24 15.34
C GLU A 122 -26.18 14.01 13.93
N VAL A 123 -27.04 13.66 12.98
CA VAL A 123 -26.66 13.36 11.59
C VAL A 123 -26.12 14.60 10.88
N VAL A 124 -26.68 15.78 11.13
CA VAL A 124 -26.21 17.06 10.56
C VAL A 124 -24.82 17.44 11.12
N GLY A 125 -24.59 17.20 12.43
CA GLY A 125 -23.30 17.47 13.07
C GLY A 125 -22.18 16.56 12.59
N ARG A 126 -22.46 15.27 12.35
CA ARG A 126 -21.48 14.32 11.80
C ARG A 126 -21.21 14.58 10.30
N MET A 127 -22.22 14.99 9.54
CA MET A 127 -22.07 15.33 8.12
C MET A 127 -21.21 16.58 7.89
N SER A 128 -21.23 17.55 8.82
CA SER A 128 -20.30 18.70 8.81
C SER A 128 -18.92 18.40 9.41
N GLY A 129 -18.79 17.39 10.26
CA GLY A 129 -17.48 16.92 10.77
C GLY A 129 -16.68 16.15 9.73
N ASP A 130 -17.35 15.35 8.90
CA ASP A 130 -16.71 14.53 7.86
C ASP A 130 -16.13 15.36 6.70
N THR A 131 -16.65 16.57 6.44
CA THR A 131 -16.05 17.49 5.47
C THR A 131 -14.75 18.13 5.97
N VAL A 132 -14.59 18.31 7.28
CA VAL A 132 -13.33 18.80 7.88
C VAL A 132 -12.24 17.73 7.83
N LEU A 133 -12.59 16.46 8.05
CA LEU A 133 -11.67 15.32 7.87
C LEU A 133 -11.26 15.09 6.40
N LEU A 134 -12.12 15.45 5.44
CA LEU A 134 -11.78 15.46 4.01
C LEU A 134 -10.85 16.62 3.61
N GLN A 135 -10.86 17.73 4.36
CA GLN A 135 -9.97 18.88 4.12
C GLN A 135 -8.52 18.60 4.53
N ASP A 136 -8.30 17.73 5.53
CA ASP A 136 -6.99 17.35 6.05
C ASP A 136 -6.38 16.11 5.37
N ALA A 137 -6.85 15.73 4.18
CA ALA A 137 -6.29 14.61 3.41
C ALA A 137 -5.17 15.08 2.46
N PRO A 138 -3.89 15.17 2.89
CA PRO A 138 -2.78 15.65 2.05
C PRO A 138 -2.55 14.82 0.78
N TRP A 139 -3.08 13.59 0.77
CA TRP A 139 -2.98 12.61 -0.32
C TRP A 139 -3.69 13.06 -1.59
N VAL A 140 -4.85 13.72 -1.47
CA VAL A 140 -5.64 14.19 -2.62
C VAL A 140 -4.89 15.30 -3.34
N GLY A 141 -4.34 16.26 -2.58
CA GLY A 141 -3.51 17.33 -3.14
C GLY A 141 -2.24 16.79 -3.81
N LYS A 142 -1.53 15.87 -3.15
CA LYS A 142 -0.33 15.23 -3.71
C LYS A 142 -0.64 14.42 -4.97
N PHE A 143 -1.78 13.73 -5.02
CA PHE A 143 -2.21 12.95 -6.18
C PHE A 143 -2.47 13.84 -7.38
N ILE A 144 -3.24 14.92 -7.20
CA ILE A 144 -3.54 15.89 -8.27
C ILE A 144 -2.25 16.53 -8.79
N GLN A 145 -1.33 16.89 -7.89
CA GLN A 145 -0.03 17.46 -8.26
C GLN A 145 0.84 16.46 -9.05
N LEU A 146 0.85 15.19 -8.66
CA LEU A 146 1.62 14.15 -9.35
C LEU A 146 1.08 13.91 -10.77
N VAL A 147 -0.25 13.83 -10.92
CA VAL A 147 -0.91 13.68 -12.23
C VAL A 147 -0.62 14.89 -13.12
N SER A 148 -0.74 16.11 -12.60
CA SER A 148 -0.44 17.34 -13.34
C SER A 148 1.02 17.39 -13.81
N THR A 149 1.95 17.05 -12.91
CA THR A 149 3.39 17.02 -13.21
C THR A 149 3.73 15.95 -14.24
N PHE A 150 3.09 14.77 -14.16
CA PHE A 150 3.29 13.68 -15.10
C PHE A 150 2.81 14.02 -16.50
N VAL A 151 1.57 14.51 -16.64
CA VAL A 151 0.99 14.89 -17.94
C VAL A 151 1.75 16.08 -18.53
N GLY A 152 2.05 17.09 -17.71
CA GLY A 152 2.84 18.26 -18.14
C GLY A 152 4.24 17.88 -18.60
N GLY A 153 4.93 17.01 -17.85
CA GLY A 153 6.25 16.50 -18.21
C GLY A 153 6.22 15.69 -19.50
N PHE A 154 5.21 14.84 -19.68
CA PHE A 154 5.03 14.03 -20.89
C PHE A 154 4.77 14.93 -22.12
N ALA A 155 3.83 15.88 -22.03
CA ALA A 155 3.57 16.82 -23.10
C ALA A 155 4.81 17.64 -23.49
N LEU A 156 5.55 18.16 -22.49
CA LEU A 156 6.80 18.89 -22.73
C LEU A 156 7.88 18.01 -23.37
N ALA A 157 7.98 16.73 -22.98
CA ALA A 157 8.92 15.79 -23.56
C ALA A 157 8.61 15.53 -25.04
N PHE A 158 7.34 15.40 -25.41
CA PHE A 158 6.93 15.23 -26.81
C PHE A 158 7.19 16.48 -27.65
N VAL A 159 6.83 17.68 -27.15
CA VAL A 159 7.06 18.94 -27.87
C VAL A 159 8.55 19.21 -28.06
N LYS A 160 9.36 19.10 -27.00
CA LYS A 160 10.82 19.30 -27.09
C LYS A 160 11.52 18.16 -27.84
N GLY A 161 11.02 16.94 -27.74
CA GLY A 161 11.53 15.78 -28.46
C GLY A 161 11.39 15.92 -29.98
N TRP A 162 10.22 16.35 -30.43
CA TRP A 162 9.96 16.66 -31.84
C TRP A 162 10.90 17.73 -32.38
N LEU A 163 11.01 18.87 -31.67
CA LEU A 163 11.88 19.98 -32.07
C LEU A 163 13.35 19.57 -32.18
N ARG A 164 13.86 18.79 -31.20
CA ARG A 164 15.23 18.27 -31.25
C ARG A 164 15.47 17.30 -32.42
N SER A 165 14.47 16.49 -32.78
CA SER A 165 14.57 15.57 -33.90
C SER A 165 14.64 16.33 -35.24
N SER A 166 13.72 17.29 -35.45
CA SER A 166 13.69 18.09 -36.68
C SER A 166 14.96 18.94 -36.88
N SER A 167 15.49 19.55 -35.81
CA SER A 167 16.71 20.37 -35.92
C SER A 167 17.95 19.55 -36.27
N ARG A 168 18.07 18.30 -35.76
CA ARG A 168 19.20 17.42 -36.09
C ARG A 168 19.16 16.99 -37.55
N ILE A 169 17.97 16.65 -38.08
CA ILE A 169 17.81 16.24 -39.48
C ILE A 169 18.24 17.38 -40.42
N ILE A 170 17.80 18.61 -40.16
CA ILE A 170 18.20 19.79 -40.94
C ILE A 170 19.71 20.01 -40.89
N TYR A 171 20.33 19.88 -39.71
CA TYR A 171 21.79 19.99 -39.56
C TYR A 171 22.54 18.92 -40.38
N TYR A 172 22.12 17.65 -40.33
CA TYR A 172 22.77 16.57 -41.10
C TYR A 172 22.62 16.79 -42.61
N VAL A 173 21.44 17.19 -43.08
CA VAL A 173 21.20 17.49 -44.50
C VAL A 173 22.07 18.65 -44.97
N GLN A 174 22.17 19.72 -44.18
CA GLN A 174 23.03 20.86 -44.51
C GLN A 174 24.52 20.49 -44.49
N LYS A 175 24.94 19.65 -43.54
CA LYS A 175 26.34 19.18 -43.42
C LYS A 175 26.75 18.31 -44.61
N VAL A 176 25.91 17.37 -45.04
CA VAL A 176 26.17 16.54 -46.24
C VAL A 176 26.29 17.43 -47.47
N ARG A 177 25.38 18.38 -47.66
CA ARG A 177 25.42 19.32 -48.79
C ARG A 177 26.71 20.14 -48.85
N ILE A 178 27.22 20.59 -47.71
CA ILE A 178 28.48 21.35 -47.64
C ILE A 178 29.68 20.45 -47.96
N LEU A 179 29.70 19.21 -47.47
CA LEU A 179 30.76 18.25 -47.79
C LEU A 179 30.80 17.90 -49.28
N ASP A 180 29.63 17.75 -49.92
CA ASP A 180 29.54 17.55 -51.37
C ASP A 180 30.13 18.74 -52.15
N HIS A 181 29.82 19.98 -51.73
CA HIS A 181 30.41 21.18 -52.33
C HIS A 181 31.93 21.29 -52.13
N LEU A 182 32.46 20.88 -50.98
CA LEU A 182 33.91 20.88 -50.71
C LEU A 182 34.64 19.79 -51.53
N SER A 183 34.08 18.58 -51.60
CA SER A 183 34.64 17.48 -52.41
C SER A 183 34.69 17.82 -53.91
N VAL A 184 33.71 18.58 -54.38
CA VAL A 184 33.65 19.05 -55.77
C VAL A 184 34.67 20.18 -56.01
N SER A 185 34.88 21.09 -55.06
CA SER A 185 35.90 22.14 -55.14
C SER A 185 37.34 21.61 -55.16
N ASP A 186 37.66 20.59 -54.37
CA ASP A 186 38.98 19.96 -54.37
C ASP A 186 39.26 19.24 -55.70
N SER A 187 38.23 18.66 -56.31
CA SER A 187 38.33 18.02 -57.62
C SER A 187 38.66 19.01 -58.74
N TYR A 188 38.11 20.22 -58.71
CA TYR A 188 38.44 21.26 -59.70
C TYR A 188 39.84 21.86 -59.50
N THR A 189 40.33 21.93 -58.26
CA THR A 189 41.66 22.47 -57.97
C THR A 189 42.78 21.55 -58.45
N LEU A 190 42.61 20.22 -58.35
CA LEU A 190 43.54 19.23 -58.87
C LEU A 190 43.64 19.22 -60.41
N ILE A 191 42.54 19.53 -61.11
CA ILE A 191 42.53 19.59 -62.58
C ILE A 191 43.28 20.83 -63.10
N ILE A 192 43.26 21.94 -62.37
CA ILE A 192 43.93 23.19 -62.78
C ILE A 192 45.46 23.13 -62.57
N PHE A 193 45.95 22.30 -61.64
CA PHE A 193 47.40 22.14 -61.40
C PHE A 193 48.07 21.05 -62.25
N GLN A 194 47.32 20.31 -63.08
CA GLN A 194 47.84 19.26 -63.97
C GLN A 194 47.81 19.63 -65.47
N SER A 195 47.42 20.86 -65.82
CA SER A 195 47.49 21.42 -67.18
C SER A 195 48.56 22.49 -67.29
#